data_AF-A0A1L8Z8X5-F1
#
_entry.id   AF-A0A1L8Z8X5-F1
#
_cell.length_a   1.000
_cell.length_b   1.000
_cell.length_c   1.000
_cell.angle_alpha   90.00
_cell.angle_beta   90.00
_cell.angle_gamma   90.00
#
_symmetry.space_group_name_H-M   'P 1'
#
loop_
_entity.id
_entity.type
_entity.pdbx_description
1 polymer ?
#
loop_
_entity_poly.entity_id
_entity_poly.type
_entity_poly.pdbx_seq_one_letter_code
_entity_poly.pdbx_strand_id
1 'polypeptide(L)'
;PLVDDTVIGKLRTAKINFYSLLNETGLDGMPAFKEGVDLAGSSIDELFTYHYIKNEAIIELIRIWNKNNRQNSKLSSLQLSGARDNAYTSAIECLLKRFVDRGLIIEYKNLRLTLSPTPQLKLELSVNITYNFSINAVALVITTQDIVDYQNSLSD
;
A
#
# COMPACT_ATOMS: atom_id res chain seq x y z
N PRO A 1 10.96 19.94 -18.59
CA PRO A 1 9.57 20.06 -18.11
C PRO A 1 8.66 20.25 -19.33
N LEU A 2 7.56 19.50 -19.43
CA LEU A 2 6.54 19.80 -20.43
C LEU A 2 5.46 20.67 -19.78
N VAL A 3 5.23 21.83 -20.39
CA VAL A 3 4.30 22.87 -19.93
C VAL A 3 3.15 23.12 -20.92
N ASP A 4 3.23 22.51 -22.11
CA ASP A 4 2.21 22.67 -23.15
C ASP A 4 1.17 21.54 -23.04
N ASP A 5 -0.06 21.90 -22.68
CA ASP A 5 -1.21 21.00 -22.58
C ASP A 5 -1.46 20.21 -23.86
N THR A 6 -1.12 20.78 -25.03
CA THR A 6 -1.25 20.12 -26.33
C THR A 6 -0.24 18.98 -26.48
N VAL A 7 0.99 19.18 -26.00
CA VAL A 7 2.05 18.16 -26.01
C VAL A 7 1.77 17.10 -24.95
N ILE A 8 1.34 17.49 -23.77
CA ILE A 8 0.87 16.61 -22.69
C ILE A 8 -0.25 15.70 -23.20
N GLY A 9 -1.27 16.27 -23.87
CA GLY A 9 -2.37 15.51 -24.45
C GLY A 9 -1.93 14.52 -25.55
N LYS A 10 -0.97 14.91 -26.40
CA LYS A 10 -0.38 14.00 -27.40
C LYS A 10 0.38 12.84 -26.76
N LEU A 11 1.18 13.10 -25.72
CA LEU A 11 1.94 12.06 -25.03
C LEU A 11 1.05 11.09 -24.26
N ARG A 12 -0.02 11.59 -23.60
CA ARG A 12 -1.07 10.73 -23.01
C ARG A 12 -1.70 9.82 -24.07
N THR A 13 -2.06 10.38 -25.22
CA THR A 13 -2.64 9.62 -26.34
C THR A 13 -1.66 8.58 -26.90
N ALA A 14 -0.37 8.90 -26.93
CA ALA A 14 0.70 8.02 -27.40
C ALA A 14 1.19 6.99 -26.35
N LYS A 15 0.59 6.96 -25.15
CA LYS A 15 0.96 6.05 -24.05
C LYS A 15 2.41 6.17 -23.57
N ILE A 16 2.95 7.38 -23.54
CA ILE A 16 4.31 7.67 -23.06
C ILE A 16 4.24 8.32 -21.67
N ASN A 17 5.01 7.83 -20.71
CA ASN A 17 5.13 8.45 -19.38
C ASN A 17 5.97 9.74 -19.45
N PHE A 18 5.57 10.81 -18.76
CA PHE A 18 6.31 12.07 -18.72
C PHE A 18 6.12 12.80 -17.39
N TYR A 19 7.06 13.69 -17.08
CA TYR A 19 6.95 14.61 -15.95
C TYR A 19 6.19 15.87 -16.39
N SER A 20 5.04 16.14 -15.78
CA SER A 20 4.27 17.37 -16.00
C SER A 20 4.45 18.34 -14.83
N LEU A 21 4.47 19.64 -15.14
CA LEU A 21 4.26 20.67 -14.11
C LEU A 21 2.80 20.66 -13.66
N LEU A 22 2.57 20.59 -12.36
CA LEU A 22 1.31 21.01 -11.76
C LEU A 22 1.35 22.54 -11.67
N ASN A 23 0.22 23.18 -11.96
CA ASN A 23 0.05 24.63 -11.90
C ASN A 23 -0.04 25.14 -10.44
N GLU A 24 0.80 24.59 -9.57
CA GLU A 24 0.93 24.97 -8.17
C GLU A 24 2.34 25.52 -7.98
N THR A 25 2.41 26.82 -7.68
CA THR A 25 3.64 27.44 -7.19
C THR A 25 4.10 26.73 -5.92
N GLY A 26 5.39 26.39 -5.84
CA GLY A 26 5.99 25.98 -4.57
C GLY A 26 5.83 27.07 -3.51
N LEU A 27 6.14 26.77 -2.25
CA LEU A 27 6.13 27.74 -1.14
C LEU A 27 7.03 28.97 -1.40
N ASP A 28 7.96 28.87 -2.36
CA ASP A 28 8.89 29.89 -2.84
C ASP A 28 8.37 30.68 -4.07
N GLY A 29 7.17 30.39 -4.55
CA GLY A 29 6.59 31.02 -5.75
C GLY A 29 7.19 30.53 -7.07
N MET A 30 8.08 29.52 -7.04
CA MET A 30 8.65 28.94 -8.25
C MET A 30 7.79 27.78 -8.76
N PRO A 31 7.66 27.59 -10.08
CA PRO A 31 7.02 26.40 -10.63
C PRO A 31 7.78 25.15 -10.19
N ALA A 32 7.17 24.36 -9.30
CA ALA A 32 7.76 23.14 -8.78
C ALA A 32 7.39 21.95 -9.67
N PHE A 33 8.37 21.09 -9.96
CA PHE A 33 8.10 19.78 -10.56
C PHE A 33 7.45 18.90 -9.49
N LYS A 34 6.15 18.62 -9.62
CA LYS A 34 5.44 17.99 -8.50
C LYS A 34 5.27 16.48 -8.59
N GLU A 35 5.19 15.85 -9.76
CA GLU A 35 5.08 14.38 -9.81
C GLU A 35 5.25 13.79 -11.22
N GLY A 36 5.90 12.63 -11.32
CA GLY A 36 5.72 11.76 -12.49
C GLY A 36 4.29 11.22 -12.45
N VAL A 37 3.51 11.41 -13.51
CA VAL A 37 2.13 10.92 -13.59
C VAL A 37 2.01 9.86 -14.68
N ASP A 38 1.16 8.86 -14.44
CA ASP A 38 0.85 7.84 -15.42
C ASP A 38 -0.08 8.39 -16.52
N LEU A 39 -0.44 7.53 -17.46
CA LEU A 39 -1.31 7.90 -18.58
C LEU A 39 -2.71 8.36 -18.15
N ALA A 40 -3.20 7.84 -17.02
CA ALA A 40 -4.47 8.23 -16.41
C ALA A 40 -4.33 9.51 -15.56
N GLY A 41 -3.11 9.99 -15.32
CA GLY A 41 -2.82 11.19 -14.52
C GLY A 41 -2.65 10.89 -13.03
N SER A 42 -2.55 9.62 -12.64
CA SER A 42 -2.25 9.20 -11.27
C SER A 42 -0.76 9.38 -10.97
N SER A 43 -0.43 9.76 -9.74
CA SER A 43 0.96 9.86 -9.30
C SER A 43 1.65 8.49 -9.37
N ILE A 44 2.72 8.42 -10.16
CA ILE A 44 3.54 7.22 -10.32
C ILE A 44 4.20 6.86 -8.98
N ASP A 45 4.72 7.86 -8.25
CA ASP A 45 5.42 7.64 -6.99
C ASP A 45 4.47 7.13 -5.90
N GLU A 46 3.22 7.61 -5.86
CA GLU A 46 2.16 7.06 -4.98
C GLU A 46 1.80 5.63 -5.33
N LEU A 47 1.63 5.33 -6.62
CA LEU A 47 1.31 3.98 -7.07
C LEU A 47 2.43 3.00 -6.71
N PHE A 48 3.69 3.34 -6.98
CA PHE A 48 4.82 2.49 -6.62
C PHE A 48 4.96 2.33 -5.11
N THR A 49 4.78 3.41 -4.35
CA THR A 49 4.82 3.36 -2.88
C THR A 49 3.71 2.46 -2.34
N TYR A 50 2.49 2.57 -2.87
CA TYR A 50 1.36 1.70 -2.51
C TYR A 50 1.69 0.23 -2.76
N HIS A 51 2.15 -0.10 -3.96
CA HIS A 51 2.47 -1.47 -4.34
C HIS A 51 3.63 -2.05 -3.52
N TYR A 52 4.66 -1.24 -3.25
CA TYR A 52 5.79 -1.64 -2.41
C TYR A 52 5.32 -1.98 -0.99
N ILE A 53 4.59 -1.07 -0.33
CA ILE A 53 4.07 -1.29 1.02
C ILE A 53 3.14 -2.51 1.05
N LYS A 54 2.28 -2.65 0.04
CA LYS A 54 1.36 -3.79 -0.09
C LYS A 54 2.11 -5.12 -0.18
N ASN A 55 3.14 -5.20 -1.01
CA ASN A 55 3.96 -6.40 -1.17
C ASN A 55 4.72 -6.75 0.12
N GLU A 56 5.37 -5.78 0.76
CA GLU A 56 6.08 -6.00 2.03
C GLU A 56 5.14 -6.50 3.14
N ALA A 57 3.92 -5.95 3.20
CA ALA A 57 2.90 -6.41 4.13
C ALA A 57 2.44 -7.85 3.81
N ILE A 58 2.23 -8.20 2.54
CA ILE A 58 1.91 -9.58 2.13
C ILE A 58 3.02 -10.56 2.54
N ILE A 59 4.28 -10.22 2.28
CA ILE A 59 5.44 -11.04 2.66
C ILE A 59 5.45 -11.27 4.17
N GLU A 60 5.23 -10.22 4.96
CA GLU A 60 5.23 -10.32 6.42
C GLU A 60 4.07 -11.18 6.92
N LEU A 61 2.86 -11.06 6.34
CA LEU A 61 1.72 -11.92 6.65
C LEU A 61 2.02 -13.40 6.36
N ILE A 62 2.60 -13.70 5.19
CA ILE A 62 3.01 -15.07 4.82
C ILE A 62 4.06 -15.59 5.81
N ARG A 63 5.03 -14.76 6.19
CA ARG A 63 6.08 -15.13 7.16
C ARG A 63 5.48 -15.55 8.50
N ILE A 64 4.53 -14.78 9.03
CA ILE A 64 3.85 -15.06 10.29
C ILE A 64 3.02 -16.34 10.17
N TRP A 65 2.28 -16.48 9.06
CA TRP A 65 1.49 -17.66 8.77
C TRP A 65 2.34 -18.94 8.78
N ASN A 66 3.47 -18.92 8.07
CA ASN A 66 4.39 -20.05 7.98
C ASN A 66 5.05 -20.36 9.33
N LYS A 67 5.48 -19.33 10.08
CA LYS A 67 6.09 -19.49 11.41
C LYS A 67 5.14 -20.12 12.43
N ASN A 68 3.83 -19.86 12.30
CA ASN A 68 2.80 -20.43 13.15
C ASN A 68 2.32 -21.82 12.67
N ASN A 69 3.06 -22.46 11.74
CA ASN A 69 2.93 -23.88 11.36
C ASN A 69 1.53 -24.33 10.92
N ARG A 70 0.75 -23.48 10.23
CA ARG A 70 -0.67 -23.72 9.90
C ARG A 70 -1.53 -24.13 11.12
N GLN A 71 -1.01 -24.01 12.35
CA GLN A 71 -1.70 -24.30 13.60
C GLN A 71 -2.64 -23.13 13.95
N ASN A 72 -3.49 -22.77 13.00
CA ASN A 72 -4.64 -21.93 13.23
C ASN A 72 -5.66 -22.54 14.20
N SER A 73 -5.45 -23.81 14.62
CA SER A 73 -6.26 -24.44 15.66
C SER A 73 -6.17 -23.75 17.03
N LYS A 74 -5.18 -22.88 17.26
CA LYS A 74 -5.12 -22.00 18.45
C LYS A 74 -5.39 -20.52 18.14
N LEU A 75 -5.55 -20.13 16.87
CA LEU A 75 -6.03 -18.80 16.49
C LEU A 75 -7.55 -18.68 16.59
N SER A 76 -8.29 -19.79 16.55
CA SER A 76 -9.71 -19.83 16.94
C SER A 76 -9.95 -19.42 18.41
N SER A 77 -8.93 -19.49 19.26
CA SER A 77 -8.94 -18.95 20.63
C SER A 77 -8.38 -17.53 20.77
N LEU A 78 -7.80 -16.96 19.71
CA LEU A 78 -7.40 -15.55 19.65
C LEU A 78 -8.57 -14.74 19.10
N GLN A 79 -9.46 -14.40 20.03
CA GLN A 79 -10.62 -13.52 19.95
C GLN A 79 -10.84 -12.82 18.59
N LEU A 80 -11.82 -13.34 17.86
CA LEU A 80 -12.38 -12.82 16.61
C LEU A 80 -13.05 -11.42 16.74
N SER A 81 -12.93 -10.76 17.89
CA SER A 81 -13.69 -9.55 18.25
C SER A 81 -12.83 -8.28 18.42
N GLY A 82 -11.54 -8.29 18.04
CA GLY A 82 -10.75 -7.06 17.90
C GLY A 82 -10.44 -6.30 19.20
N ALA A 83 -10.43 -6.96 20.36
CA ALA A 83 -10.18 -6.30 21.65
C ALA A 83 -8.68 -6.27 22.07
N ARG A 84 -7.80 -7.03 21.39
CA ARG A 84 -6.35 -7.02 21.59
C ARG A 84 -5.60 -7.39 20.31
N ASP A 85 -4.37 -6.88 20.20
CA ASP A 85 -3.47 -7.14 19.07
C ASP A 85 -3.23 -8.64 18.93
N ASN A 86 -3.39 -9.14 17.71
CA ASN A 86 -3.01 -10.51 17.36
C ASN A 86 -1.65 -10.48 16.65
N ALA A 87 -1.01 -11.64 16.51
CA ALA A 87 0.34 -11.73 15.96
C ALA A 87 0.47 -11.09 14.55
N TYR A 88 -0.62 -11.07 13.78
CA TYR A 88 -0.65 -10.43 12.46
C TYR A 88 -0.72 -8.91 12.60
N THR A 89 -1.64 -8.36 13.40
CA THR A 89 -1.75 -6.90 13.56
C THR A 89 -0.49 -6.31 14.18
N SER A 90 0.07 -6.91 15.24
CA SER A 90 1.31 -6.42 15.86
C SER A 90 2.51 -6.40 14.91
N ALA A 91 2.64 -7.41 14.05
CA ALA A 91 3.73 -7.45 13.09
C ALA A 91 3.57 -6.42 11.98
N ILE A 92 2.33 -6.18 11.53
CA ILE A 92 2.01 -5.12 10.58
C ILE A 92 2.27 -3.75 11.20
N GLU A 93 1.93 -3.52 12.46
CA GLU A 93 2.28 -2.27 13.16
C GLU A 93 3.80 -2.08 13.22
N CYS A 94 4.57 -3.13 13.52
CA CYS A 94 6.02 -3.06 13.50
C CYS A 94 6.57 -2.74 12.09
N LEU A 95 5.98 -3.30 11.04
CA LEU A 95 6.32 -2.98 9.66
C LEU A 95 6.01 -1.52 9.33
N LEU A 96 4.79 -1.05 9.62
CA LEU A 96 4.37 0.32 9.35
C LEU A 96 5.19 1.33 10.13
N LYS A 97 5.52 1.04 11.40
CA LYS A 97 6.44 1.88 12.18
C LYS A 97 7.81 2.00 11.52
N ARG A 98 8.36 0.93 10.94
CA ARG A 98 9.62 1.02 10.17
C ARG A 98 9.49 1.92 8.94
N PHE A 99 8.33 1.96 8.30
CA PHE A 99 8.08 2.88 7.18
C PHE A 99 7.95 4.33 7.65
N VAL A 100 7.35 4.59 8.81
CA VAL A 100 7.35 5.91 9.45
C VAL A 100 8.77 6.35 9.78
N ASP A 101 9.55 5.50 10.46
CA ASP A 101 10.90 5.81 10.89
C ASP A 101 11.86 6.05 9.71
N ARG A 102 11.56 5.49 8.53
CA ARG A 102 12.30 5.71 7.27
C ARG A 102 11.80 6.89 6.44
N GLY A 103 10.74 7.58 6.88
CA GLY A 103 10.14 8.69 6.14
C GLY A 103 9.41 8.29 4.86
N LEU A 104 8.98 7.03 4.72
CA LEU A 104 8.17 6.60 3.59
C LEU A 104 6.70 7.02 3.76
N ILE A 105 6.20 6.92 5.00
CA ILE A 105 4.84 7.31 5.39
C ILE A 105 4.92 8.22 6.61
N ILE A 106 3.93 9.09 6.81
CA ILE A 106 3.87 9.97 7.99
C ILE A 106 3.18 9.26 9.14
N GLU A 107 2.05 8.63 8.85
CA GLU A 107 1.22 7.97 9.84
C GLU A 107 0.43 6.82 9.25
N TYR A 108 -0.04 5.95 10.14
CA TYR A 108 -1.01 4.91 9.84
C TYR A 108 -2.09 4.89 10.93
N LYS A 109 -3.33 4.59 10.53
CA LYS A 109 -4.50 4.58 11.43
C LYS A 109 -5.48 3.48 11.06
N ASN A 110 -6.32 3.10 12.01
CA ASN A 110 -7.44 2.17 11.81
C ASN A 110 -7.01 0.79 11.28
N LEU A 111 -5.87 0.27 11.74
CA LEU A 111 -5.43 -1.08 11.39
C LEU A 111 -6.47 -2.10 11.89
N ARG A 112 -7.02 -2.88 10.97
CA ARG A 112 -8.00 -3.91 11.27
C ARG A 112 -7.68 -5.18 10.49
N LEU A 113 -7.75 -6.31 11.19
CA LEU A 113 -7.69 -7.63 10.58
C LEU A 113 -8.98 -8.39 10.85
N THR A 114 -9.59 -8.90 9.79
CA THR A 114 -10.74 -9.79 9.86
C THR A 114 -10.32 -11.16 9.33
N LEU A 115 -10.52 -12.18 10.16
CA LEU A 115 -10.35 -13.58 9.78
C LEU A 115 -11.73 -14.24 9.83
N SER A 116 -12.22 -14.74 8.69
CA SER A 116 -13.49 -15.48 8.64
C SER A 116 -13.21 -16.98 8.52
N PRO A 117 -13.77 -17.82 9.41
CA PRO A 117 -13.70 -19.27 9.32
C PRO A 117 -14.71 -19.77 8.29
N THR A 118 -14.39 -19.61 7.00
CA THR A 118 -15.07 -20.27 5.88
C THR A 118 -14.28 -21.51 5.45
N PRO A 119 -14.83 -22.43 4.61
CA PRO A 119 -14.11 -23.61 4.11
C PRO A 119 -12.75 -23.29 3.47
N GLN A 120 -12.61 -22.06 2.98
CA GLN A 120 -11.34 -21.41 2.65
C GLN A 120 -11.16 -20.23 3.61
N LEU A 121 -10.03 -20.13 4.32
CA LEU A 121 -9.80 -19.03 5.25
C LEU A 121 -9.82 -17.70 4.48
N LYS A 122 -10.74 -16.80 4.85
CA LYS A 122 -10.79 -15.44 4.30
C LYS A 122 -10.06 -14.50 5.24
N LEU A 123 -8.99 -13.88 4.75
CA LEU A 123 -8.21 -12.85 5.40
C LEU A 123 -8.52 -11.52 4.72
N GLU A 124 -8.82 -10.50 5.53
CA GLU A 124 -8.93 -9.12 5.08
C GLU A 124 -8.23 -8.22 6.09
N LEU A 125 -7.12 -7.62 5.67
CA LEU A 125 -6.38 -6.61 6.41
C LEU A 125 -6.68 -5.24 5.78
N SER A 126 -7.04 -4.26 6.60
CA SER A 126 -7.20 -2.87 6.16
C SER A 126 -6.48 -1.91 7.11
N VAL A 127 -5.85 -0.89 6.53
CA VAL A 127 -5.20 0.19 7.28
C VAL A 127 -5.15 1.45 6.44
N ASN A 128 -5.38 2.60 7.05
CA ASN A 128 -5.21 3.88 6.39
C ASN A 128 -3.77 4.35 6.56
N ILE A 129 -3.13 4.75 5.47
CA ILE A 129 -1.73 5.18 5.41
C ILE A 129 -1.68 6.57 4.80
N THR A 130 -0.91 7.47 5.40
CA THR A 130 -0.64 8.80 4.85
C THR A 130 0.79 8.85 4.31
N TYR A 131 0.97 9.13 3.02
CA TYR A 131 2.29 9.19 2.40
C TYR A 131 3.05 10.45 2.80
N ASN A 132 4.38 10.36 2.84
CA ASN A 132 5.21 11.48 3.25
C ASN A 132 5.31 12.60 2.20
N PHE A 133 5.34 12.25 0.92
CA PHE A 133 5.60 13.22 -0.14
C PHE A 133 4.34 13.93 -0.64
N SER A 134 3.19 13.24 -0.70
CA SER A 134 1.94 13.81 -1.19
C SER A 134 0.96 14.22 -0.09
N ILE A 135 1.17 13.74 1.15
CA ILE A 135 0.25 13.92 2.29
C ILE A 135 -1.13 13.28 2.04
N ASN A 136 -1.31 12.55 0.95
CA ASN A 136 -2.55 11.85 0.65
C ASN A 136 -2.71 10.63 1.58
N ALA A 137 -3.94 10.43 2.04
CA ALA A 137 -4.33 9.27 2.83
C ALA A 137 -4.98 8.22 1.92
N VAL A 138 -4.48 6.99 1.95
CA VAL A 138 -4.97 5.87 1.15
C VAL A 138 -5.28 4.68 2.06
N ALA A 139 -6.35 3.96 1.74
CA ALA A 139 -6.67 2.68 2.37
C ALA A 139 -5.84 1.57 1.73
N LEU A 140 -4.89 1.00 2.47
CA LEU A 140 -4.24 -0.24 2.11
C LEU A 140 -5.17 -1.39 2.51
N VAL A 141 -5.59 -2.18 1.51
CA VAL A 141 -6.43 -3.36 1.70
C VAL A 141 -5.70 -4.57 1.11
N ILE A 142 -5.56 -5.61 1.93
CA ILE A 142 -4.95 -6.89 1.55
C ILE A 142 -5.97 -7.99 1.83
N THR A 143 -6.27 -8.76 0.81
CA THR A 143 -7.22 -9.88 0.84
C THR A 143 -6.49 -11.21 0.68
N THR A 144 -7.20 -12.32 0.93
CA THR A 144 -6.69 -13.65 0.59
C THR A 144 -6.24 -13.75 -0.87
N GLN A 145 -6.95 -13.10 -1.81
CA GLN A 145 -6.61 -13.17 -3.23
C GLN A 145 -5.26 -12.53 -3.51
N ASP A 146 -4.95 -11.39 -2.88
CA ASP A 146 -3.65 -10.73 -3.04
C ASP A 146 -2.49 -11.63 -2.58
N ILE A 147 -2.69 -12.42 -1.53
CA ILE A 147 -1.71 -13.40 -1.05
C ILE A 147 -1.53 -14.54 -2.04
N VAL A 148 -2.63 -15.06 -2.61
CA VAL A 148 -2.61 -16.11 -3.62
C VAL A 148 -1.90 -15.62 -4.89
N ASP A 149 -2.23 -14.43 -5.36
CA ASP A 149 -1.63 -13.82 -6.54
C ASP A 149 -0.12 -13.62 -6.36
N TYR A 150 0.30 -13.15 -5.17
CA TYR A 150 1.71 -13.04 -4.81
C TYR A 150 2.42 -14.40 -4.76
N GLN A 151 1.77 -15.45 -4.27
CA GLN A 151 2.37 -16.79 -4.26
C GLN A 151 2.50 -17.39 -5.66
N ASN A 152 1.51 -17.14 -6.52
CA ASN A 152 1.53 -17.59 -7.90
C ASN A 152 2.65 -16.89 -8.69
N SER A 153 2.87 -15.59 -8.47
CA SER A 153 3.93 -14.83 -9.16
C SER A 153 5.36 -15.26 -8.78
N LEU A 154 5.53 -16.00 -7.68
CA LEU A 154 6.82 -16.61 -7.30
C LEU A 154 7.06 -17.97 -7.93
N SER A 155 6.04 -18.57 -8.55
CA SER A 155 6.09 -19.92 -9.13
C SER A 155 6.32 -19.93 -10.64
N ASP A 156 6.29 -18.75 -11.27
CA ASP A 156 6.63 -18.48 -12.68
C ASP A 156 8.12 -18.11 -12.82
#